data_AF-A4C6F0-F1
#
_entry.id   AF-A4C6F0-F1
#
_cell.length_a   1.000
_cell.length_b   1.000
_cell.length_c   1.000
_cell.angle_alpha   90.00
_cell.angle_beta   90.00
_cell.angle_gamma   90.00
#
_symmetry.space_group_name_H-M   'P 1'
#
loop_
_entity.id
_entity.type
_entity.pdbx_description
1 polymer ?
#
loop_
_entity_poly.entity_id
_entity_poly.type
_entity_poly.pdbx_seq_one_letter_code
_entity_poly.pdbx_strand_id
1 'polypeptide(L)'
;MNPFGGELAAQYPTIRLLDSGRSSLRLILKNSKPGQTILLPEYLCPIISEICQQYQLIIRYYPIGDDFSIDFSALDFTECDWFYWIHYFGFFPTDLPISQLSQVAVIHDCVFSPFVPPQLQQSTIWYAFTSVRKIMPVAEGSLLLSNQMLSTIPAAVNQFAAIKWQGLEQKAAYRNMSTLNEEIELGYVNKLAQGEQALTAQQAICNMTDYGLERYHAAMALQFSTLSARLAHFQLVNNVFNQYQSQPDFACFYPLKIKNNPAELLKKLRADNFFLPYFWPNREKNSIYYNKFIFIPLAISYSEEDLMRLCEKITLYDN
;
A
#
# COMPACT_ATOMS: atom_id res chain seq x y z
N MET A 1 20.13 -21.13 -31.01
CA MET A 1 21.38 -20.47 -30.58
C MET A 1 21.77 -21.09 -29.26
N ASN A 2 23.02 -21.51 -29.10
CA ASN A 2 23.51 -21.96 -27.79
C ASN A 2 23.62 -20.75 -26.86
N PRO A 3 23.29 -20.88 -25.57
CA PRO A 3 23.54 -19.80 -24.61
C PRO A 3 25.03 -19.47 -24.59
N PHE A 4 25.35 -18.18 -24.60
CA PHE A 4 26.71 -17.64 -24.51
C PHE A 4 26.83 -16.84 -23.21
N GLY A 5 27.90 -17.08 -22.45
CA GLY A 5 28.09 -16.48 -21.12
C GLY A 5 27.35 -17.25 -20.02
N GLY A 6 27.76 -17.03 -18.77
CA GLY A 6 27.08 -17.53 -17.56
C GLY A 6 26.06 -16.53 -17.01
N GLU A 7 26.05 -15.32 -17.56
CA GLU A 7 25.20 -14.21 -17.19
C GLU A 7 23.84 -14.28 -17.89
N LEU A 8 22.78 -13.87 -17.18
CA LEU A 8 21.46 -13.71 -17.78
C LEU A 8 21.42 -12.41 -18.58
N ALA A 9 21.05 -12.50 -19.86
CA ALA A 9 20.65 -11.32 -20.62
C ALA A 9 19.34 -10.77 -20.04
N ALA A 10 19.35 -9.52 -19.59
CA ALA A 10 18.18 -8.89 -18.98
C ALA A 10 17.86 -7.54 -19.65
N GLN A 11 16.60 -7.36 -20.02
CA GLN A 11 16.03 -6.04 -20.29
C GLN A 11 15.36 -5.55 -19.02
N TYR A 12 15.77 -4.37 -18.55
CA TYR A 12 15.22 -3.78 -17.34
C TYR A 12 14.14 -2.76 -17.68
N PRO A 13 13.03 -2.71 -16.91
CA PRO A 13 12.07 -1.64 -17.01
C PRO A 13 12.71 -0.31 -16.58
N THR A 14 12.04 0.81 -16.88
CA THR A 14 12.39 2.10 -16.26
C THR A 14 12.13 2.01 -14.76
N ILE A 15 13.12 2.40 -13.94
CA ILE A 15 13.02 2.37 -12.48
C ILE A 15 13.22 3.78 -11.91
N ARG A 16 12.43 4.15 -10.88
CA ARG A 16 12.61 5.36 -10.07
C ARG A 16 12.39 5.05 -8.59
N LEU A 17 13.20 5.65 -7.73
CA LEU A 17 12.99 5.66 -6.28
C LEU A 17 12.54 7.07 -5.86
N LEU A 18 11.29 7.15 -5.43
CA LEU A 18 10.61 8.38 -5.06
C LEU A 18 10.32 8.40 -3.58
N ASP A 19 9.99 9.56 -3.03
CA ASP A 19 9.67 9.71 -1.62
C ASP A 19 8.36 9.04 -1.19
N SER A 20 7.43 8.82 -2.11
CA SER A 20 6.07 8.40 -1.79
C SER A 20 5.32 7.83 -3.00
N GLY A 21 4.30 7.02 -2.73
CA GLY A 21 3.36 6.57 -3.76
C GLY A 21 2.62 7.73 -4.43
N ARG A 22 2.44 8.86 -3.74
CA ARG A 22 1.84 10.09 -4.30
C ARG A 22 2.73 10.68 -5.39
N SER A 23 4.03 10.79 -5.15
CA SER A 23 5.00 11.20 -6.18
C SER A 23 5.05 10.22 -7.34
N SER A 24 4.93 8.92 -7.08
CA SER A 24 4.90 7.90 -8.13
C SER A 24 3.67 8.06 -9.02
N LEU A 25 2.48 8.20 -8.43
CA LEU A 25 1.26 8.41 -9.17
C LEU A 25 1.33 9.69 -10.01
N ARG A 26 1.76 10.82 -9.43
CA ARG A 26 1.96 12.07 -10.19
C ARG A 26 2.94 11.91 -11.35
N LEU A 27 4.03 11.18 -11.14
CA LEU A 27 5.01 10.93 -12.22
C LEU A 27 4.43 10.06 -13.33
N ILE A 28 3.62 9.05 -13.00
CA ILE A 28 2.89 8.24 -13.98
C ILE A 28 1.94 9.11 -14.79
N LEU A 29 1.08 9.87 -14.10
CA LEU A 29 0.03 10.68 -14.72
C LEU A 29 0.56 11.87 -15.54
N LYS A 30 1.86 12.21 -15.46
CA LYS A 30 2.47 13.12 -16.45
C LYS A 30 2.39 12.60 -17.90
N ASN A 31 2.18 11.29 -18.09
CA ASN A 31 1.95 10.70 -19.41
C ASN A 31 0.47 10.73 -19.83
N SER A 32 -0.43 11.18 -18.95
CA SER A 32 -1.85 11.33 -19.26
C SER A 32 -2.15 12.67 -19.93
N LYS A 33 -3.33 12.76 -20.54
CA LYS A 33 -3.87 13.98 -21.13
C LYS A 33 -5.17 14.37 -20.42
N PRO A 34 -5.45 15.67 -20.25
CA PRO A 34 -6.75 16.13 -19.78
C PRO A 34 -7.91 15.51 -20.57
N GLY A 35 -8.97 15.12 -19.87
CA GLY A 35 -10.15 14.49 -20.46
C GLY A 35 -10.03 12.97 -20.69
N GLN A 36 -8.86 12.36 -20.47
CA GLN A 36 -8.75 10.90 -20.51
C GLN A 36 -9.50 10.24 -19.35
N THR A 37 -10.02 9.05 -19.60
CA THR A 37 -10.82 8.29 -18.63
C THR A 37 -9.96 7.33 -17.84
N ILE A 38 -10.08 7.35 -16.50
CA ILE A 38 -9.45 6.40 -15.59
C ILE A 38 -10.49 5.61 -14.81
N LEU A 39 -10.32 4.29 -14.79
CA LEU A 39 -11.13 3.34 -14.04
C LEU A 39 -10.48 3.07 -12.67
N LEU A 40 -11.13 3.49 -11.58
CA LEU A 40 -10.67 3.38 -10.18
C LEU A 40 -11.55 2.40 -9.37
N PRO A 41 -11.01 1.64 -8.41
CA PRO A 41 -11.85 0.80 -7.56
C PRO A 41 -12.68 1.65 -6.58
N GLU A 42 -13.87 1.18 -6.19
CA GLU A 42 -14.75 1.85 -5.21
C GLU A 42 -14.18 1.96 -3.77
N TYR A 43 -13.05 1.31 -3.49
CA TYR A 43 -12.41 1.32 -2.19
C TYR A 43 -10.93 1.65 -2.31
N LEU A 44 -10.56 2.88 -2.02
CA LEU A 44 -9.22 3.40 -2.31
C LEU A 44 -8.84 4.52 -1.36
N CYS A 45 -7.57 4.90 -1.37
CA CYS A 45 -7.15 6.11 -0.66
C CYS A 45 -7.71 7.35 -1.37
N PRO A 46 -8.44 8.27 -0.69
CA PRO A 46 -9.04 9.44 -1.34
C PRO A 46 -8.05 10.32 -2.11
N ILE A 47 -6.77 10.34 -1.70
CA ILE A 47 -5.71 11.08 -2.39
C ILE A 47 -5.50 10.62 -3.84
N ILE A 48 -5.85 9.37 -4.18
CA ILE A 48 -5.75 8.85 -5.54
C ILE A 48 -6.74 9.60 -6.43
N SER A 49 -8.01 9.69 -6.02
CA SER A 49 -9.04 10.47 -6.71
C SER A 49 -8.64 11.94 -6.84
N GLU A 50 -8.16 12.54 -5.75
CA GLU A 50 -7.69 13.94 -5.73
C GLU A 50 -6.55 14.18 -6.75
N ILE A 51 -5.56 13.28 -6.81
CA ILE A 51 -4.47 13.37 -7.79
C ILE A 51 -5.00 13.18 -9.22
N CYS A 52 -5.89 12.23 -9.48
CA CYS A 52 -6.47 12.05 -10.82
C CYS A 52 -7.22 13.30 -11.30
N GLN A 53 -7.96 13.95 -10.41
CA GLN A 53 -8.65 15.21 -10.68
C GLN A 53 -7.69 16.38 -10.97
N GLN A 54 -6.55 16.45 -10.27
CA GLN A 54 -5.50 17.46 -10.56
C GLN A 54 -4.97 17.35 -12.00
N TYR A 55 -4.94 16.13 -12.54
CA TYR A 55 -4.55 15.84 -13.93
C TYR A 55 -5.74 15.87 -14.91
N GLN A 56 -6.92 16.32 -14.45
CA GLN A 56 -8.13 16.49 -15.24
C GLN A 56 -8.60 15.19 -15.91
N LEU A 57 -8.43 14.05 -15.23
CA LEU A 57 -8.95 12.77 -15.68
C LEU A 57 -10.43 12.62 -15.34
N ILE A 58 -11.17 11.96 -16.23
CA ILE A 58 -12.56 11.56 -16.00
C ILE A 58 -12.53 10.25 -15.20
N ILE A 59 -13.01 10.28 -13.96
CA ILE A 59 -12.99 9.10 -13.08
C ILE A 59 -14.28 8.29 -13.28
N ARG A 60 -14.13 6.99 -13.58
CA ARG A 60 -15.19 5.99 -13.44
C ARG A 60 -14.79 5.03 -12.33
N TYR A 61 -15.74 4.65 -11.47
CA TYR A 61 -15.47 3.66 -10.43
C TYR A 61 -15.94 2.26 -10.84
N TYR A 62 -15.21 1.24 -10.39
CA TYR A 62 -15.63 -0.16 -10.52
C TYR A 62 -15.79 -0.85 -9.15
N PRO A 63 -16.74 -1.79 -9.04
CA PRO A 63 -16.99 -2.49 -7.79
C PRO A 63 -15.86 -3.45 -7.45
N ILE A 64 -15.65 -3.68 -6.16
CA ILE A 64 -14.75 -4.70 -5.63
C ILE A 64 -15.54 -5.74 -4.83
N GLY A 65 -15.09 -6.99 -4.83
CA GLY A 65 -15.66 -8.04 -3.98
C GLY A 65 -15.47 -7.72 -2.49
N ASP A 66 -16.27 -8.37 -1.64
CA ASP A 66 -16.11 -8.29 -0.17
C ASP A 66 -14.78 -8.93 0.31
N ASP A 67 -14.11 -9.72 -0.54
CA ASP A 67 -12.78 -10.29 -0.34
C ASP A 67 -11.68 -9.50 -1.09
N PHE A 68 -12.02 -8.31 -1.61
CA PHE A 68 -11.19 -7.46 -2.47
C PHE A 68 -10.90 -8.04 -3.87
N SER A 69 -11.61 -9.09 -4.29
CA SER A 69 -11.50 -9.61 -5.66
C SER A 69 -12.04 -8.62 -6.69
N ILE A 70 -11.62 -8.79 -7.94
CA ILE A 70 -12.17 -8.04 -9.09
C ILE A 70 -12.79 -9.04 -10.05
N ASP A 71 -14.06 -8.84 -10.39
CA ASP A 71 -14.68 -9.55 -11.50
C ASP A 71 -14.35 -8.81 -12.80
N PHE A 72 -13.23 -9.20 -13.42
CA PHE A 72 -12.77 -8.62 -14.69
C PHE A 72 -13.78 -8.80 -15.83
N SER A 73 -14.67 -9.80 -15.77
CA SER A 73 -15.67 -10.04 -16.81
C SER A 73 -16.81 -9.01 -16.79
N ALA A 74 -17.04 -8.39 -15.62
CA ALA A 74 -18.02 -7.34 -15.42
C ALA A 74 -17.47 -5.93 -15.67
N LEU A 75 -16.16 -5.79 -15.93
CA LEU A 75 -15.53 -4.50 -16.18
C LEU A 75 -15.68 -4.08 -17.64
N ASP A 76 -16.04 -2.82 -17.83
CA ASP A 76 -16.10 -2.18 -19.14
C ASP A 76 -14.86 -1.31 -19.38
N PHE A 77 -13.98 -1.80 -20.26
CA PHE A 77 -12.79 -1.08 -20.71
C PHE A 77 -13.04 -0.24 -21.97
N THR A 78 -14.27 -0.18 -22.49
CA THR A 78 -14.58 0.70 -23.62
C THR A 78 -14.40 2.17 -23.23
N GLU A 79 -13.78 2.93 -24.13
CA GLU A 79 -13.44 4.36 -23.92
C GLU A 79 -12.64 4.60 -22.63
N CYS A 80 -11.87 3.60 -22.18
CA CYS A 80 -11.00 3.68 -21.03
C CYS A 80 -9.56 3.89 -21.48
N ASP A 81 -8.91 4.95 -21.00
CA ASP A 81 -7.48 5.18 -21.27
C ASP A 81 -6.60 4.53 -20.21
N TRP A 82 -7.06 4.52 -18.95
CA TRP A 82 -6.30 4.10 -17.79
C TRP A 82 -7.08 3.15 -16.89
N PHE A 83 -6.47 2.03 -16.50
CA PHE A 83 -7.00 1.13 -15.48
C PHE A 83 -6.12 1.17 -14.23
N TYR A 84 -6.70 1.58 -13.11
CA TYR A 84 -6.00 1.62 -11.83
C TYR A 84 -6.38 0.40 -11.00
N TRP A 85 -5.37 -0.40 -10.69
CA TRP A 85 -5.55 -1.67 -10.00
C TRP A 85 -4.76 -1.70 -8.71
N ILE A 86 -5.48 -1.79 -7.59
CA ILE A 86 -4.88 -1.93 -6.27
C ILE A 86 -4.70 -3.41 -5.95
N HIS A 87 -3.46 -3.79 -5.62
CA HIS A 87 -3.13 -5.09 -5.04
C HIS A 87 -3.34 -5.02 -3.53
N TYR A 88 -4.58 -5.25 -3.11
CA TYR A 88 -5.00 -5.07 -1.73
C TYR A 88 -4.26 -6.01 -0.78
N PHE A 89 -3.63 -5.42 0.24
CA PHE A 89 -3.09 -6.10 1.42
C PHE A 89 -2.13 -7.27 1.14
N GLY A 90 -1.56 -7.30 -0.07
CA GLY A 90 -0.55 -8.26 -0.51
C GLY A 90 -1.09 -9.51 -1.20
N PHE A 91 -2.34 -9.50 -1.65
CA PHE A 91 -2.84 -10.42 -2.66
C PHE A 91 -2.53 -9.88 -4.06
N PHE A 92 -1.90 -10.68 -4.92
CA PHE A 92 -1.69 -10.35 -6.33
C PHE A 92 -2.51 -11.27 -7.23
N PRO A 93 -3.71 -10.87 -7.66
CA PRO A 93 -4.42 -11.65 -8.66
C PRO A 93 -3.61 -11.63 -9.97
N THR A 94 -3.56 -12.76 -10.68
CA THR A 94 -2.72 -12.90 -11.89
C THR A 94 -3.51 -12.80 -13.19
N ASP A 95 -4.83 -12.82 -13.11
CA ASP A 95 -5.69 -13.11 -14.26
C ASP A 95 -6.21 -11.83 -14.91
N LEU A 96 -5.28 -11.03 -15.45
CA LEU A 96 -5.65 -9.85 -16.23
C LEU A 96 -6.23 -10.23 -17.60
N PRO A 97 -7.32 -9.56 -18.05
CA PRO A 97 -7.87 -9.77 -19.38
C PRO A 97 -7.05 -9.00 -20.44
N ILE A 98 -5.85 -9.49 -20.76
CA ILE A 98 -4.85 -8.83 -21.64
C ILE A 98 -5.46 -8.32 -22.93
N SER A 99 -6.32 -9.13 -23.57
CA SER A 99 -6.95 -8.78 -24.85
C SER A 99 -7.79 -7.50 -24.75
N GLN A 100 -8.47 -7.30 -23.61
CA GLN A 100 -9.29 -6.12 -23.35
C GLN A 100 -8.44 -4.89 -22.97
N LEU A 101 -7.22 -5.11 -22.49
CA LEU A 101 -6.31 -4.07 -22.00
C LEU A 101 -5.26 -3.63 -23.04
N SER A 102 -5.30 -4.15 -24.26
CA SER A 102 -4.27 -3.87 -25.29
C SER A 102 -4.06 -2.38 -25.59
N GLN A 103 -5.06 -1.54 -25.36
CA GLN A 103 -5.00 -0.08 -25.55
C GLN A 103 -5.13 0.71 -24.24
N VAL A 104 -5.21 0.02 -23.10
CA VAL A 104 -5.43 0.63 -21.78
C VAL A 104 -4.11 0.64 -21.01
N ALA A 105 -3.70 1.80 -20.51
CA ALA A 105 -2.55 1.88 -19.63
C ALA A 105 -2.91 1.38 -18.23
N VAL A 106 -2.19 0.37 -17.73
CA VAL A 106 -2.49 -0.24 -16.43
C VAL A 106 -1.56 0.32 -15.35
N ILE A 107 -2.13 0.79 -14.25
CA ILE A 107 -1.40 1.23 -13.06
C ILE A 107 -1.61 0.18 -11.95
N HIS A 108 -0.54 -0.52 -11.60
CA HIS A 108 -0.52 -1.46 -10.47
C HIS A 108 -0.09 -0.74 -9.18
N ASP A 109 -1.05 -0.42 -8.33
CA ASP A 109 -0.81 0.07 -6.98
C ASP A 109 -0.48 -1.11 -6.07
N CYS A 110 0.82 -1.27 -5.78
CA CYS A 110 1.39 -2.31 -4.92
C CYS A 110 1.76 -1.75 -3.53
N VAL A 111 1.05 -0.74 -3.02
CA VAL A 111 1.45 -0.03 -1.78
C VAL A 111 1.51 -0.89 -0.52
N PHE A 112 0.92 -2.08 -0.53
CA PHE A 112 0.99 -3.06 0.57
C PHE A 112 2.01 -4.17 0.34
N SER A 113 2.92 -3.98 -0.60
CA SER A 113 3.99 -4.93 -0.92
C SER A 113 5.37 -4.25 -0.97
N PRO A 114 6.44 -4.96 -0.54
CA PRO A 114 7.80 -4.46 -0.65
C PRO A 114 8.32 -4.50 -2.08
N PHE A 115 7.70 -5.29 -2.96
CA PHE A 115 8.11 -5.46 -4.35
C PHE A 115 6.93 -5.27 -5.32
N VAL A 116 7.27 -5.00 -6.57
CA VAL A 116 6.32 -5.07 -7.69
C VAL A 116 6.31 -6.52 -8.23
N PRO A 117 5.14 -7.10 -8.55
CA PRO A 117 5.06 -8.45 -9.09
C PRO A 117 5.88 -8.63 -10.37
N PRO A 118 6.58 -9.76 -10.55
CA PRO A 118 7.41 -9.99 -11.73
C PRO A 118 6.60 -10.25 -13.01
N GLN A 119 5.31 -10.61 -12.92
CA GLN A 119 4.48 -10.99 -14.08
C GLN A 119 3.80 -9.83 -14.81
N LEU A 120 4.34 -8.60 -14.76
CA LEU A 120 3.78 -7.49 -15.53
C LEU A 120 4.05 -7.71 -17.02
N GLN A 121 3.04 -8.20 -17.73
CA GLN A 121 3.16 -8.66 -19.10
C GLN A 121 3.55 -7.53 -20.05
N GLN A 122 4.53 -7.83 -20.90
CA GLN A 122 5.18 -6.83 -21.75
C GLN A 122 4.28 -6.27 -22.87
N SER A 123 3.16 -6.92 -23.18
CA SER A 123 2.28 -6.57 -24.31
C SER A 123 1.36 -5.37 -24.06
N THR A 124 1.30 -4.85 -22.84
CA THR A 124 0.44 -3.71 -22.47
C THR A 124 1.28 -2.59 -21.85
N ILE A 125 0.87 -1.33 -22.01
CA ILE A 125 1.48 -0.21 -21.29
C ILE A 125 1.20 -0.38 -19.80
N TRP A 126 2.24 -0.45 -18.98
CA TRP A 126 2.06 -0.61 -17.53
C TRP A 126 2.99 0.26 -16.70
N TYR A 127 2.50 0.61 -15.52
CA TYR A 127 3.21 1.28 -14.45
C TYR A 127 2.91 0.55 -13.16
N ALA A 128 3.88 0.45 -12.27
CA ALA A 128 3.68 -0.20 -10.99
C ALA A 128 4.48 0.50 -9.91
N PHE A 129 3.88 0.73 -8.75
CA PHE A 129 4.58 1.40 -7.66
C PHE A 129 4.23 0.84 -6.28
N THR A 130 5.14 0.98 -5.34
CA THR A 130 4.96 0.57 -3.94
C THR A 130 4.80 1.76 -2.99
N SER A 131 4.64 1.51 -1.69
CA SER A 131 4.89 2.54 -0.68
C SER A 131 5.51 1.89 0.54
N VAL A 132 6.84 1.79 0.52
CA VAL A 132 7.58 1.02 1.51
C VAL A 132 7.43 1.55 2.93
N ARG A 133 7.19 2.85 3.13
CA ARG A 133 6.91 3.45 4.45
C ARG A 133 5.64 2.90 5.13
N LYS A 134 4.73 2.27 4.38
CA LYS A 134 3.50 1.69 4.97
C LYS A 134 3.75 0.34 5.62
N ILE A 135 4.82 -0.35 5.23
CA ILE A 135 5.03 -1.78 5.52
C ILE A 135 6.43 -2.08 6.05
N MET A 136 7.37 -1.14 5.92
CA MET A 136 8.77 -1.22 6.36
C MET A 136 9.08 -0.13 7.39
N PRO A 137 10.13 -0.30 8.21
CA PRO A 137 10.59 0.70 9.17
C PRO A 137 11.37 1.85 8.50
N VAL A 138 10.75 2.51 7.51
CA VAL A 138 11.32 3.66 6.79
C VAL A 138 10.32 4.83 6.76
N ALA A 139 10.82 6.06 6.80
CA ALA A 139 9.99 7.25 6.88
C ALA A 139 9.35 7.65 5.53
N GLU A 140 10.02 7.29 4.44
CA GLU A 140 9.73 7.66 3.07
C GLU A 140 9.99 6.47 2.14
N GLY A 141 9.40 6.52 0.95
CA GLY A 141 9.78 5.67 -0.15
C GLY A 141 8.64 5.14 -1.00
N SER A 142 8.94 5.03 -2.28
CA SER A 142 8.20 4.31 -3.31
C SER A 142 9.15 3.85 -4.40
N LEU A 143 9.07 2.57 -4.74
CA LEU A 143 9.73 2.01 -5.91
C LEU A 143 8.73 2.04 -7.07
N LEU A 144 9.05 2.76 -8.15
CA LEU A 144 8.26 2.85 -9.37
C LEU A 144 8.96 2.12 -10.52
N LEU A 145 8.24 1.22 -11.18
CA LEU A 145 8.66 0.49 -12.37
C LEU A 145 7.69 0.76 -13.52
N SER A 146 8.19 0.76 -14.75
CA SER A 146 7.35 0.84 -15.95
C SER A 146 8.07 0.32 -17.19
N ASN A 147 7.32 -0.22 -18.15
CA ASN A 147 7.82 -0.45 -19.52
C ASN A 147 7.81 0.82 -20.39
N GLN A 148 7.37 1.96 -19.85
CA GLN A 148 7.40 3.26 -20.49
C GLN A 148 8.55 4.11 -20.00
N MET A 149 8.94 5.10 -20.81
CA MET A 149 9.85 6.15 -20.39
C MET A 149 9.17 7.06 -19.37
N LEU A 150 9.90 7.44 -18.32
CA LEU A 150 9.42 8.36 -17.29
C LEU A 150 10.11 9.72 -17.43
N SER A 151 9.32 10.78 -17.32
CA SER A 151 9.82 12.16 -17.37
C SER A 151 10.88 12.42 -16.28
N THR A 152 11.72 13.43 -16.50
CA THR A 152 12.68 13.87 -15.49
C THR A 152 11.96 14.44 -14.26
N ILE A 153 12.56 14.21 -13.10
CA ILE A 153 12.04 14.65 -11.81
C ILE A 153 12.75 15.95 -11.45
N PRO A 154 12.01 17.04 -11.14
CA PRO A 154 12.61 18.28 -10.67
C PRO A 154 13.42 18.06 -9.39
N ALA A 155 14.45 18.89 -9.17
CA ALA A 155 15.14 18.95 -7.89
C ALA A 155 14.23 19.60 -6.82
N ALA A 156 13.35 18.79 -6.24
CA ALA A 156 12.46 19.18 -5.16
C ALA A 156 12.86 18.48 -3.86
N VAL A 157 12.68 19.19 -2.75
CA VAL A 157 13.03 18.68 -1.41
C VAL A 157 11.85 17.87 -0.87
N ASN A 158 12.12 16.66 -0.38
CA ASN A 158 11.15 15.91 0.41
C ASN A 158 10.94 16.62 1.77
N GLN A 159 9.78 17.22 1.95
CA GLN A 159 9.48 18.07 3.12
C GLN A 159 9.10 17.27 4.37
N PHE A 160 8.66 16.02 4.23
CA PHE A 160 8.14 15.23 5.34
C PHE A 160 9.16 14.22 5.90
N ALA A 161 10.19 13.85 5.13
CA ALA A 161 11.16 12.82 5.51
C ALA A 161 11.79 13.06 6.88
N ALA A 162 12.41 14.23 7.08
CA ALA A 162 13.13 14.54 8.33
C ALA A 162 12.20 14.44 9.56
N ILE A 163 10.98 14.97 9.44
CA ILE A 163 9.97 14.91 10.52
C ILE A 163 9.62 13.46 10.86
N LYS A 164 9.39 12.63 9.83
CA LYS A 164 9.03 11.23 10.02
C LYS A 164 10.19 10.37 10.52
N TRP A 165 11.43 10.67 10.12
CA TRP A 165 12.62 10.01 10.67
C TRP A 165 12.77 10.28 12.17
N GLN A 166 12.59 11.52 12.61
CA GLN A 166 12.56 11.86 14.05
C GLN A 166 11.45 11.09 14.79
N GLY A 167 10.28 10.94 14.18
CA GLY A 167 9.20 10.10 14.75
C GLY A 167 9.61 8.62 14.87
N LEU A 168 10.26 8.06 13.86
CA LEU A 168 10.76 6.67 13.93
C LEU A 168 11.83 6.49 15.00
N GLU A 169 12.71 7.47 15.20
CA GLU A 169 13.71 7.47 16.28
C GLU A 169 13.04 7.49 17.65
N GLN A 170 12.01 8.32 17.86
CA GLN A 170 11.23 8.34 19.11
C GLN A 170 10.52 7.01 19.35
N LYS A 171 9.92 6.41 18.31
CA LYS A 171 9.31 5.09 18.41
C LYS A 171 10.33 4.02 18.78
N ALA A 172 11.52 4.04 18.18
CA ALA A 172 12.58 3.10 18.50
C ALA A 172 13.08 3.28 19.94
N ALA A 173 13.27 4.52 20.38
CA ALA A 173 13.63 4.84 21.76
C ALA A 173 12.59 4.29 22.74
N TYR A 174 11.30 4.58 22.52
CA TYR A 174 10.20 4.10 23.36
C TYR A 174 10.19 2.57 23.51
N ARG A 175 10.39 1.83 22.40
CA ARG A 175 10.41 0.35 22.42
C ARG A 175 11.57 -0.25 23.21
N ASN A 176 12.65 0.50 23.40
CA ASN A 176 13.82 0.05 24.17
C ASN A 176 13.72 0.43 25.66
N MET A 177 12.63 1.09 26.09
CA MET A 177 12.44 1.45 27.49
C MET A 177 11.79 0.32 28.27
N SER A 178 12.22 0.16 29.52
CA SER A 178 11.63 -0.79 30.47
C SER A 178 10.37 -0.26 31.17
N THR A 179 10.07 1.03 31.05
CA THR A 179 8.86 1.66 31.60
C THR A 179 8.22 2.57 30.56
N LEU A 180 6.90 2.73 30.66
CA LEU A 180 6.14 3.67 29.83
C LEU A 180 6.71 5.08 29.97
N ASN A 181 6.82 5.79 28.84
CA ASN A 181 7.25 7.19 28.80
C ASN A 181 6.29 7.98 27.90
N GLU A 182 5.34 8.66 28.53
CA GLU A 182 4.30 9.44 27.86
C GLU A 182 4.86 10.59 27.01
N GLU A 183 6.00 11.17 27.40
CA GLU A 183 6.62 12.28 26.66
C GLU A 183 7.15 11.81 25.30
N ILE A 184 7.86 10.68 25.26
CA ILE A 184 8.39 10.11 24.01
C ILE A 184 7.25 9.60 23.12
N GLU A 185 6.23 8.99 23.72
CA GLU A 185 5.02 8.56 23.01
C GLU A 185 4.30 9.76 22.36
N LEU A 186 4.06 10.82 23.13
CA LEU A 186 3.45 12.05 22.63
C LEU A 186 4.32 12.71 21.56
N GLY A 187 5.65 12.71 21.75
CA GLY A 187 6.61 13.14 20.74
C GLY A 187 6.43 12.41 19.42
N TYR A 188 6.38 11.07 19.47
CA TYR A 188 6.16 10.22 18.30
C TYR A 188 4.84 10.55 17.61
N VAL A 189 3.74 10.63 18.36
CA VAL A 189 2.40 10.94 17.84
C VAL A 189 2.38 12.30 17.14
N ASN A 190 3.01 13.31 17.75
CA ASN A 190 3.11 14.65 17.17
C ASN A 190 3.91 14.66 15.86
N LYS A 191 5.06 13.97 15.82
CA LYS A 191 5.88 13.85 14.60
C LYS A 191 5.17 13.09 13.50
N LEU A 192 4.42 12.04 13.84
CA LEU A 192 3.60 11.29 12.89
C LEU A 192 2.53 12.21 12.26
N ALA A 193 1.80 12.96 13.08
CA ALA A 193 0.77 13.89 12.61
C ALA A 193 1.34 15.00 11.73
N GLN A 194 2.43 15.66 12.17
CA GLN A 194 3.13 16.70 11.40
C GLN A 194 3.65 16.14 10.05
N GLY A 195 4.22 14.93 10.06
CA GLY A 195 4.72 14.29 8.86
C GLY A 195 3.62 13.93 7.86
N GLU A 196 2.45 13.48 8.32
CA GLU A 196 1.29 13.23 7.43
C GLU A 196 0.67 14.52 6.89
N GLN A 197 0.68 15.62 7.66
CA GLN A 197 0.28 16.94 7.19
C GLN A 197 1.23 17.44 6.08
N ALA A 198 2.55 17.39 6.32
CA ALA A 198 3.55 17.79 5.32
C ALA A 198 3.46 16.96 4.04
N LEU A 199 3.30 15.63 4.15
CA LEU A 199 3.09 14.75 3.00
C LEU A 199 1.78 15.08 2.24
N THR A 200 0.76 15.60 2.91
CA THR A 200 -0.53 15.99 2.31
C THR A 200 -0.47 17.34 1.62
N ALA A 201 0.29 18.28 2.16
CA ALA A 201 0.54 19.56 1.51
C ALA A 201 1.44 19.40 0.25
N GLN A 202 2.32 18.40 0.22
CA GLN A 202 3.27 18.22 -0.87
C GLN A 202 2.61 17.87 -2.21
N GLN A 203 2.73 18.78 -3.18
CA GLN A 203 2.33 18.58 -4.58
C GLN A 203 3.49 18.20 -5.50
N ALA A 204 4.73 18.56 -5.13
CA ALA A 204 5.91 18.24 -5.90
C ALA A 204 6.19 16.72 -5.94
N ILE A 205 6.76 16.27 -7.06
CA ILE A 205 7.36 14.94 -7.20
C ILE A 205 8.78 15.05 -6.68
N CYS A 206 9.10 14.32 -5.60
CA CYS A 206 10.43 14.34 -5.01
C CYS A 206 11.06 12.93 -5.05
N ASN A 207 12.38 12.90 -5.20
CA ASN A 207 13.15 11.68 -5.00
C ASN A 207 13.16 11.30 -3.52
N MET A 208 13.41 10.01 -3.26
CA MET A 208 13.81 9.57 -1.93
C MET A 208 15.11 10.27 -1.52
N THR A 209 15.25 10.64 -0.24
CA THR A 209 16.53 11.18 0.27
C THR A 209 17.62 10.11 0.28
N ASP A 210 18.90 10.52 0.27
CA ASP A 210 20.03 9.58 0.35
C ASP A 210 19.99 8.73 1.63
N TYR A 211 19.67 9.37 2.77
CA TYR A 211 19.45 8.65 4.02
C TYR A 211 18.28 7.66 3.91
N GLY A 212 17.20 8.06 3.24
CA GLY A 212 16.08 7.17 2.94
C GLY A 212 16.49 5.96 2.09
N LEU A 213 17.36 6.17 1.10
CA LEU A 213 17.85 5.13 0.19
C LEU A 213 18.68 4.07 0.92
N GLU A 214 19.62 4.50 1.77
CA GLU A 214 20.42 3.60 2.61
C GLU A 214 19.52 2.74 3.51
N ARG A 215 18.53 3.36 4.16
CA ARG A 215 17.59 2.66 5.05
C ARG A 215 16.64 1.76 4.28
N TYR A 216 16.19 2.16 3.09
CA TYR A 216 15.39 1.32 2.19
C TYR A 216 16.11 0.02 1.86
N HIS A 217 17.39 0.09 1.47
CA HIS A 217 18.16 -1.10 1.13
C HIS A 217 18.26 -2.08 2.31
N ALA A 218 18.56 -1.57 3.51
CA ALA A 218 18.60 -2.40 4.72
C ALA A 218 17.22 -2.99 5.07
N ALA A 219 16.16 -2.20 4.96
CA ALA A 219 14.79 -2.62 5.27
C ALA A 219 14.24 -3.65 4.28
N MET A 220 14.62 -3.57 3.00
CA MET A 220 14.26 -4.54 1.97
C MET A 220 14.78 -5.94 2.31
N ALA A 221 16.06 -6.06 2.69
CA ALA A 221 16.64 -7.34 3.09
C ALA A 221 15.89 -7.97 4.28
N LEU A 222 15.50 -7.14 5.25
CA LEU A 222 14.69 -7.57 6.39
C LEU A 222 13.28 -8.03 5.96
N GLN A 223 12.64 -7.42 4.95
CA GLN A 223 11.31 -7.88 4.54
C GLN A 223 11.34 -9.31 3.99
N PHE A 224 12.34 -9.65 3.18
CA PHE A 224 12.49 -11.00 2.64
C PHE A 224 12.65 -12.07 3.72
N SER A 225 13.40 -11.78 4.80
CA SER A 225 13.54 -12.72 5.91
C SER A 225 12.27 -12.89 6.75
N THR A 226 11.29 -11.99 6.62
CA THR A 226 10.02 -12.05 7.37
C THR A 226 8.88 -12.73 6.64
N LEU A 227 9.05 -13.11 5.36
CA LEU A 227 7.96 -13.64 4.52
C LEU A 227 7.28 -14.86 5.16
N SER A 228 8.06 -15.86 5.58
CA SER A 228 7.52 -17.09 6.17
C SER A 228 6.78 -16.83 7.49
N ALA A 229 7.31 -15.97 8.35
CA ALA A 229 6.70 -15.63 9.62
C ALA A 229 5.38 -14.85 9.44
N ARG A 230 5.34 -13.91 8.49
CA ARG A 230 4.11 -13.19 8.12
C ARG A 230 3.04 -14.13 7.58
N LEU A 231 3.43 -15.12 6.77
CA LEU A 231 2.50 -16.13 6.27
C LEU A 231 1.97 -17.02 7.40
N ALA A 232 2.82 -17.40 8.35
CA ALA A 232 2.37 -18.12 9.55
C ALA A 232 1.37 -17.30 10.37
N HIS A 233 1.63 -15.99 10.56
CA HIS A 233 0.67 -15.09 11.20
C HIS A 233 -0.66 -15.01 10.44
N PHE A 234 -0.63 -14.94 9.09
CA PHE A 234 -1.85 -14.98 8.28
C PHE A 234 -2.63 -16.27 8.54
N GLN A 235 -1.97 -17.42 8.52
CA GLN A 235 -2.60 -18.73 8.75
C GLN A 235 -3.19 -18.82 10.16
N LEU A 236 -2.48 -18.35 11.18
CA LEU A 236 -2.95 -18.29 12.56
C LEU A 236 -4.25 -17.51 12.67
N VAL A 237 -4.29 -16.29 12.13
CA VAL A 237 -5.50 -15.44 12.14
C VAL A 237 -6.61 -16.06 11.30
N ASN A 238 -6.28 -16.64 10.14
CA ASN A 238 -7.26 -17.28 9.26
C ASN A 238 -7.86 -18.56 9.87
N ASN A 239 -7.14 -19.28 10.73
CA ASN A 239 -7.69 -20.42 11.45
C ASN A 239 -8.79 -20.01 12.45
N VAL A 240 -8.75 -18.77 12.95
CA VAL A 240 -9.78 -18.23 13.86
C VAL A 240 -11.00 -17.74 13.08
N PHE A 241 -10.79 -16.95 12.03
CA PHE A 241 -11.89 -16.26 11.33
C PHE A 241 -12.36 -16.94 10.05
N ASN A 242 -11.53 -17.77 9.42
CA ASN A 242 -11.82 -18.54 8.22
C ASN A 242 -12.40 -17.72 7.06
N GLN A 243 -11.91 -16.48 6.87
CA GLN A 243 -12.45 -15.57 5.84
C GLN A 243 -11.87 -15.82 4.45
N TYR A 244 -10.59 -16.22 4.35
CA TYR A 244 -9.89 -16.33 3.08
C TYR A 244 -9.59 -17.79 2.71
N GLN A 245 -9.81 -18.11 1.43
CA GLN A 245 -9.49 -19.42 0.85
C GLN A 245 -8.08 -19.49 0.26
N SER A 246 -7.56 -18.35 -0.22
CA SER A 246 -6.21 -18.22 -0.76
C SER A 246 -5.27 -17.55 0.24
N GLN A 247 -3.97 -17.75 0.03
CA GLN A 247 -2.92 -17.08 0.80
C GLN A 247 -2.43 -15.85 0.04
N PRO A 248 -2.06 -14.76 0.74
CA PRO A 248 -1.42 -13.62 0.12
C PRO A 248 0.04 -13.94 -0.22
N ASP A 249 0.55 -13.37 -1.29
CA ASP A 249 1.96 -13.44 -1.66
C ASP A 249 2.84 -12.63 -0.69
N PHE A 250 2.28 -11.56 -0.11
CA PHE A 250 2.89 -10.82 0.99
C PHE A 250 1.87 -10.52 2.08
N ALA A 251 1.86 -11.32 3.15
CA ALA A 251 0.98 -11.12 4.31
C ALA A 251 1.31 -9.81 5.07
N CYS A 252 0.76 -8.69 4.61
CA CYS A 252 0.97 -7.39 5.24
C CYS A 252 -0.05 -7.12 6.36
N PHE A 253 -1.33 -7.29 6.02
CA PHE A 253 -2.48 -7.13 6.90
C PHE A 253 -3.46 -8.26 6.62
N TYR A 254 -4.26 -8.62 7.62
CA TYR A 254 -5.46 -9.44 7.46
C TYR A 254 -6.67 -8.51 7.56
N PRO A 255 -7.31 -8.13 6.44
CA PRO A 255 -8.57 -7.42 6.48
C PRO A 255 -9.66 -8.34 7.00
N LEU A 256 -10.24 -8.01 8.13
CA LEU A 256 -11.34 -8.77 8.71
C LEU A 256 -12.64 -8.00 8.52
N LYS A 257 -13.61 -8.61 7.85
CA LYS A 257 -14.97 -8.11 7.74
C LYS A 257 -15.65 -8.24 9.10
N ILE A 258 -16.15 -7.12 9.59
CA ILE A 258 -16.81 -7.00 10.88
C ILE A 258 -18.32 -7.04 10.67
N LYS A 259 -19.02 -7.78 11.54
CA LYS A 259 -20.47 -7.93 11.48
C LYS A 259 -21.18 -6.66 11.93
N ASN A 260 -20.67 -6.05 12.99
CA ASN A 260 -21.21 -4.85 13.60
C ASN A 260 -20.50 -3.59 13.08
N ASN A 261 -20.22 -2.63 13.97
CA ASN A 261 -19.62 -1.35 13.63
C ASN A 261 -18.10 -1.37 13.86
N PRO A 262 -17.25 -1.32 12.82
CA PRO A 262 -15.80 -1.32 12.96
C PRO A 262 -15.26 -0.18 13.82
N ALA A 263 -15.88 1.01 13.79
CA ALA A 263 -15.41 2.16 14.56
C ALA A 263 -15.58 1.94 16.07
N GLU A 264 -16.72 1.38 16.49
CA GLU A 264 -16.95 1.02 17.88
C GLU A 264 -16.07 -0.15 18.33
N LEU A 265 -15.85 -1.14 17.47
CA LEU A 265 -14.90 -2.23 17.73
C LEU A 265 -13.48 -1.68 17.97
N LEU A 266 -12.98 -0.82 17.07
CA LEU A 266 -11.67 -0.19 17.21
C LEU A 266 -11.55 0.64 18.49
N LYS A 267 -12.64 1.29 18.93
CA LYS A 267 -12.68 2.02 20.20
C LYS A 267 -12.54 1.09 21.40
N LYS A 268 -13.24 -0.05 21.41
CA LYS A 268 -13.09 -1.08 22.47
C LYS A 268 -11.69 -1.68 22.48
N LEU A 269 -11.15 -2.04 21.31
CA LEU A 269 -9.79 -2.56 21.17
C LEU A 269 -8.74 -1.57 21.68
N ARG A 270 -8.92 -0.27 21.41
CA ARG A 270 -8.03 0.78 21.92
C ARG A 270 -8.05 0.87 23.45
N ALA A 271 -9.22 0.72 24.08
CA ALA A 271 -9.31 0.69 25.54
C ALA A 271 -8.53 -0.49 26.15
N ASP A 272 -8.37 -1.57 25.38
CA ASP A 272 -7.54 -2.73 25.71
C ASP A 272 -6.09 -2.63 25.18
N ASN A 273 -5.65 -1.43 24.79
CA ASN A 273 -4.31 -1.13 24.26
C ASN A 273 -3.97 -1.81 22.91
N PHE A 274 -4.97 -2.19 22.12
CA PHE A 274 -4.81 -2.63 20.73
C PHE A 274 -5.07 -1.47 19.76
N PHE A 275 -4.03 -1.01 19.08
CA PHE A 275 -4.09 0.09 18.13
C PHE A 275 -3.95 -0.42 16.69
N LEU A 276 -5.09 -0.67 16.04
CA LEU A 276 -5.10 -1.13 14.65
C LEU A 276 -5.15 0.04 13.66
N PRO A 277 -4.53 -0.10 12.47
CA PRO A 277 -4.68 0.89 11.42
C PRO A 277 -6.09 0.85 10.83
N TYR A 278 -6.46 1.97 10.21
CA TYR A 278 -7.73 2.12 9.51
C TYR A 278 -7.46 2.52 8.06
N PHE A 279 -7.85 1.67 7.12
CA PHE A 279 -7.80 1.90 5.68
C PHE A 279 -9.24 1.93 5.15
N TRP A 280 -9.65 2.89 4.33
CA TRP A 280 -9.25 4.29 4.39
C TRP A 280 -10.42 5.12 4.97
N PRO A 281 -10.18 6.34 5.49
CA PRO A 281 -11.26 7.25 5.89
C PRO A 281 -12.27 7.45 4.76
N ASN A 282 -13.53 7.15 5.04
CA ASN A 282 -14.63 7.42 4.11
C ASN A 282 -14.77 8.94 3.90
N ARG A 283 -14.22 9.44 2.79
CA ARG A 283 -14.45 10.81 2.31
C ARG A 283 -15.42 10.87 1.14
N GLU A 284 -15.66 9.72 0.49
CA GLU A 284 -16.54 9.59 -0.67
C GLU A 284 -17.86 8.96 -0.23
N LYS A 285 -18.90 9.80 -0.10
CA LYS A 285 -20.12 9.58 0.70
C LYS A 285 -20.93 8.28 0.47
N ASN A 286 -20.61 7.44 -0.50
CA ASN A 286 -21.50 6.36 -0.97
C ASN A 286 -20.89 4.94 -1.01
N SER A 287 -19.60 4.74 -0.71
CA SER A 287 -19.01 3.40 -0.76
C SER A 287 -19.22 2.65 0.55
N ILE A 288 -19.93 1.52 0.46
CA ILE A 288 -20.23 0.64 1.60
C ILE A 288 -18.98 -0.03 2.18
N TYR A 289 -17.85 -0.03 1.46
CA TYR A 289 -16.63 -0.76 1.83
C TYR A 289 -15.86 -0.12 2.99
N TYR A 290 -15.89 1.21 3.11
CA TYR A 290 -15.08 1.93 4.11
C TYR A 290 -15.46 1.64 5.57
N ASN A 291 -16.67 1.15 5.83
CA ASN A 291 -17.18 0.91 7.18
C ASN A 291 -17.45 -0.58 7.47
N LYS A 292 -16.77 -1.49 6.77
CA LYS A 292 -16.95 -2.94 6.93
C LYS A 292 -15.77 -3.69 7.54
N PHE A 293 -14.56 -3.12 7.49
CA PHE A 293 -13.34 -3.87 7.79
C PHE A 293 -12.51 -3.26 8.91
N ILE A 294 -11.82 -4.12 9.66
CA ILE A 294 -10.62 -3.77 10.42
C ILE A 294 -9.41 -4.49 9.81
N PHE A 295 -8.20 -4.03 10.13
CA PHE A 295 -6.98 -4.56 9.53
C PHE A 295 -6.03 -5.03 10.62
N ILE A 296 -5.89 -6.35 10.76
CA ILE A 296 -4.98 -6.97 11.72
C ILE A 296 -3.57 -6.95 11.12
N PRO A 297 -2.59 -6.27 11.74
CA PRO A 297 -1.21 -6.27 11.25
C PRO A 297 -0.58 -7.65 11.37
N LEU A 298 0.12 -8.09 10.33
CA LEU A 298 0.78 -9.41 10.30
C LEU A 298 2.31 -9.30 10.42
N ALA A 299 2.81 -8.10 10.70
CA ALA A 299 4.24 -7.86 10.87
C ALA A 299 4.82 -8.63 12.07
N ILE A 300 6.08 -9.03 11.96
CA ILE A 300 6.83 -9.79 12.99
C ILE A 300 7.05 -9.03 14.31
N SER A 301 6.59 -7.78 14.41
CA SER A 301 6.55 -7.06 15.68
C SER A 301 5.46 -7.56 16.63
N TYR A 302 4.48 -8.31 16.11
CA TYR A 302 3.47 -9.02 16.90
C TYR A 302 3.96 -10.44 17.14
N SER A 303 3.90 -10.91 18.39
CA SER A 303 4.05 -12.33 18.69
C SER A 303 2.77 -13.10 18.32
N GLU A 304 2.87 -14.43 18.21
CA GLU A 304 1.69 -15.29 18.04
C GLU A 304 0.70 -15.11 19.20
N GLU A 305 1.19 -14.96 20.44
CA GLU A 305 0.36 -14.68 21.62
C GLU A 305 -0.38 -13.34 21.52
N ASP A 306 0.30 -12.29 21.04
CA ASP A 306 -0.35 -10.99 20.81
C ASP A 306 -1.47 -11.08 19.77
N LEU A 307 -1.24 -11.82 18.69
CA LEU A 307 -2.24 -12.03 17.64
C LEU A 307 -3.43 -12.83 18.16
N MET A 308 -3.19 -13.90 18.92
CA MET A 308 -4.28 -14.70 19.50
C MET A 308 -5.11 -13.89 20.48
N ARG A 309 -4.47 -13.15 21.39
CA ARG A 309 -5.15 -12.25 22.33
C ARG A 309 -5.97 -11.18 21.59
N LEU A 310 -5.45 -10.62 20.50
CA LEU A 310 -6.18 -9.70 19.65
C LEU A 310 -7.40 -10.38 19.00
N CYS A 311 -7.25 -11.59 18.46
CA CYS A 311 -8.34 -12.35 17.83
C CYS A 311 -9.46 -12.68 18.84
N GLU A 312 -9.11 -13.05 20.07
CA GLU A 312 -10.06 -13.28 21.16
C GLU A 312 -10.86 -12.01 21.49
N LYS A 313 -10.19 -10.86 21.62
CA LYS A 313 -10.85 -9.57 21.88
C LYS A 313 -11.76 -9.14 20.74
N ILE A 314 -11.33 -9.33 19.49
CA ILE A 314 -12.17 -9.07 18.32
C ILE A 314 -13.43 -9.94 18.37
N THR A 315 -13.27 -11.24 18.60
CA THR A 315 -14.40 -12.19 18.68
C THR A 315 -15.37 -11.80 19.79
N LEU A 316 -14.87 -11.41 20.97
CA LEU A 316 -15.68 -10.96 22.09
C LEU A 316 -16.51 -9.71 21.76
N TYR A 317 -15.93 -8.78 21.00
CA TYR A 317 -16.51 -7.46 20.77
C TYR A 317 -17.36 -7.34 19.50
N ASP A 318 -17.19 -8.23 18.52
CA ASP A 318 -17.98 -8.30 17.28
C ASP A 318 -19.12 -9.35 17.32
N ASN A 319 -19.30 -10.03 18.47
CA ASN A 319 -20.46 -10.89 18.69
C ASN A 319 -21.79 -10.14 18.78
#